data_AF-A0A535CHM2-F1
#
_entry.id   AF-A0A535CHM2-F1
#
_cell.length_a   1.000
_cell.length_b   1.000
_cell.length_c   1.000
_cell.angle_alpha   90.00
_cell.angle_beta   90.00
_cell.angle_gamma   90.00
#
_symmetry.space_group_name_H-M   'P 1'
#
loop_
_entity.id
_entity.type
_entity.pdbx_description
1 polymer ?
#
loop_
_entity_poly.entity_id
_entity_poly.type
_entity_poly.pdbx_seq_one_letter_code
_entity_poly.pdbx_strand_id
1 'polypeptide(L)'
;MSFLQPIRRITLGAPLLLVLLLLLTMQVNAASNASIQASAYSNHTVNHVPYNAKVHYVRQMVHDGHLAPTVHALDSLPPTLILQFPLVPSGIKASFPNAKALVTIVVGSHNDSPSHTVTVDVQNMPPNITFTIFFIELANKPFGNVEYVADLTTQGDGSGESIFQLITTLAFAMDARNPGTSQDNAEGLTSGINLEHMGMWFSSLQDAQKVLNNNSLKGTIFDGGNPPLHAGPQAMTDGQTAPVF
;
A
#
# COMPACT_ATOMS: atom_id res chain seq x y z
N MET A 1 -30.21 -52.23 20.38
CA MET A 1 -31.38 -52.43 19.49
C MET A 1 -31.26 -51.46 18.34
N SER A 2 -31.22 -52.01 17.14
CA SER A 2 -31.14 -51.36 15.83
C SER A 2 -32.35 -50.47 15.56
N PHE A 3 -32.19 -49.35 14.85
CA PHE A 3 -33.03 -48.97 13.70
C PHE A 3 -32.32 -47.89 12.85
N LEU A 4 -31.99 -48.27 11.62
CA LEU A 4 -31.61 -47.44 10.47
C LEU A 4 -32.79 -46.60 9.97
N GLN A 5 -32.53 -45.40 9.42
CA GLN A 5 -33.16 -44.80 8.21
C GLN A 5 -32.66 -43.34 7.98
N PRO A 6 -32.79 -42.73 6.78
CA PRO A 6 -32.23 -43.13 5.49
C PRO A 6 -31.48 -41.99 4.75
N ILE A 7 -30.63 -42.38 3.81
CA ILE A 7 -29.94 -41.51 2.84
C ILE A 7 -30.96 -40.92 1.85
N ARG A 8 -31.08 -39.59 1.76
CA ARG A 8 -31.75 -38.91 0.64
C ARG A 8 -30.75 -38.70 -0.50
N ARG A 9 -30.94 -39.43 -1.59
CA ARG A 9 -30.35 -39.13 -2.90
C ARG A 9 -31.08 -37.92 -3.50
N ILE A 10 -30.36 -36.83 -3.74
CA ILE A 10 -30.83 -35.74 -4.60
C ILE A 10 -30.39 -36.08 -6.02
N THR A 11 -31.35 -36.43 -6.86
CA THR A 11 -31.19 -36.50 -8.31
C THR A 11 -31.13 -35.08 -8.87
N LEU A 12 -29.93 -34.57 -9.15
CA LEU A 12 -29.71 -33.39 -10.00
C LEU A 12 -29.88 -33.82 -11.46
N GLY A 13 -31.12 -33.96 -11.88
CA GLY A 13 -31.50 -34.21 -13.27
C GLY A 13 -31.91 -32.91 -13.96
N ALA A 14 -31.27 -32.62 -15.09
CA ALA A 14 -31.78 -31.90 -16.27
C ALA A 14 -31.48 -30.40 -16.52
N PRO A 15 -31.22 -29.47 -15.58
CA PRO A 15 -30.98 -28.07 -16.00
C PRO A 15 -29.50 -27.77 -16.35
N LEU A 16 -28.53 -28.54 -15.83
CA LEU A 16 -27.10 -28.25 -16.02
C LEU A 16 -26.57 -28.67 -17.41
N LEU A 17 -27.21 -29.65 -18.04
CA LEU A 17 -26.79 -30.16 -19.36
C LEU A 17 -27.19 -29.21 -20.51
N LEU A 18 -28.25 -28.40 -20.31
CA LEU A 18 -28.70 -27.43 -21.32
C LEU A 18 -27.80 -26.18 -21.37
N VAL A 19 -27.21 -25.79 -20.23
CA VAL A 19 -26.30 -24.63 -20.15
C VAL A 19 -24.95 -24.96 -20.77
N LEU A 20 -24.45 -26.19 -20.64
CA LEU A 20 -23.19 -26.60 -21.27
C LEU A 20 -23.28 -26.70 -22.80
N LEU A 21 -24.45 -27.04 -23.36
CA LEU A 21 -24.63 -27.16 -24.81
C LEU A 21 -24.70 -25.79 -25.52
N LEU A 22 -25.13 -24.73 -24.82
CA LEU A 22 -25.16 -23.36 -25.38
C LEU A 22 -23.78 -22.68 -25.37
N LEU A 23 -22.84 -23.12 -24.52
CA LEU A 23 -21.48 -22.56 -24.47
C LEU A 23 -20.54 -23.16 -25.53
N LEU A 24 -20.87 -24.32 -26.11
CA LEU A 24 -20.06 -24.95 -27.16
C LEU A 24 -20.34 -24.45 -28.59
N THR A 25 -21.43 -23.74 -28.84
CA THR A 25 -21.79 -23.28 -30.21
C THR A 25 -21.24 -21.89 -30.56
N MET A 26 -20.61 -21.18 -29.62
CA MET A 26 -20.00 -19.87 -29.89
C MET A 26 -18.49 -19.91 -30.23
N GLN A 27 -17.87 -21.09 -30.31
CA GLN A 27 -16.45 -21.23 -30.66
C GLN A 27 -16.17 -21.70 -32.10
N VAL A 28 -17.20 -21.84 -32.94
CA VAL A 28 -17.03 -22.27 -34.33
C VAL A 28 -17.48 -21.17 -35.28
N ASN A 29 -16.74 -20.05 -35.34
CA ASN A 29 -16.77 -19.12 -36.49
C ASN A 29 -15.69 -18.02 -36.47
N ALA A 30 -14.43 -18.37 -36.21
CA ALA A 30 -13.31 -17.47 -36.49
C ALA A 30 -12.05 -18.24 -36.90
N ALA A 31 -12.18 -19.18 -37.83
CA ALA A 31 -11.06 -19.82 -38.50
C ALA A 31 -11.35 -19.92 -40.00
N SER A 32 -11.18 -18.81 -40.71
CA SER A 32 -10.97 -18.81 -42.16
C SER A 32 -10.44 -17.44 -42.60
N ASN A 33 -9.14 -17.44 -42.93
CA ASN A 33 -8.47 -16.68 -43.99
C ASN A 33 -7.03 -16.34 -43.58
N ALA A 34 -6.19 -17.37 -43.49
CA ALA A 34 -4.77 -17.20 -43.74
C ALA A 34 -4.58 -16.98 -45.24
N SER A 35 -4.35 -15.73 -45.64
CA SER A 35 -3.73 -15.43 -46.93
C SER A 35 -2.46 -14.63 -46.67
N ILE A 36 -1.37 -15.15 -47.23
CA ILE A 36 -0.02 -14.63 -47.16
C ILE A 36 0.04 -13.37 -48.02
N GLN A 37 0.30 -12.23 -47.39
CA GLN A 37 0.81 -11.06 -48.10
C GLN A 37 1.95 -10.47 -47.27
N ALA A 38 3.17 -10.85 -47.64
CA ALA A 38 4.36 -10.17 -47.19
C ALA A 38 4.32 -8.74 -47.75
N SER A 39 4.22 -7.74 -46.88
CA SER A 39 4.42 -6.34 -47.24
C SER A 39 4.90 -5.54 -46.04
N ALA A 40 6.13 -5.06 -46.21
CA ALA A 40 6.75 -3.91 -45.58
C ALA A 40 6.92 -3.90 -44.05
N TYR A 41 8.20 -3.93 -43.66
CA TYR A 41 8.70 -3.31 -42.42
C TYR A 41 8.02 -1.95 -42.23
N SER A 42 7.05 -1.88 -41.31
CA SER A 42 6.53 -0.63 -40.80
C SER A 42 7.33 -0.27 -39.56
N ASN A 43 7.90 0.92 -39.61
CA ASN A 43 8.71 1.54 -38.57
C ASN A 43 8.15 1.30 -37.17
N HIS A 44 9.05 0.97 -36.23
CA HIS A 44 8.82 1.10 -34.80
C HIS A 44 8.32 2.54 -34.52
N THR A 45 7.01 2.71 -34.44
CA THR A 45 6.41 3.83 -33.73
C THR A 45 6.83 3.67 -32.28
N VAL A 46 7.72 4.55 -31.82
CA VAL A 46 7.89 4.82 -30.39
C VAL A 46 6.48 5.03 -29.85
N ASN A 47 6.00 4.12 -29.01
CA ASN A 47 4.70 4.27 -28.36
C ASN A 47 4.75 5.58 -27.58
N HIS A 48 4.15 6.63 -28.14
CA HIS A 48 4.06 7.91 -27.48
C HIS A 48 3.12 7.69 -26.30
N VAL A 49 3.67 7.54 -25.09
CA VAL A 49 2.87 7.57 -23.87
C VAL A 49 2.14 8.92 -23.89
N PRO A 50 0.79 8.94 -23.86
CA PRO A 50 0.03 10.18 -23.78
C PRO A 50 0.52 11.04 -22.62
N TYR A 51 0.62 12.35 -22.84
CA TYR A 51 1.05 13.28 -21.81
C TYR A 51 0.15 13.19 -20.57
N ASN A 52 0.76 12.93 -19.42
CA ASN A 52 0.06 12.83 -18.14
C ASN A 52 0.43 14.00 -17.24
N ALA A 53 -0.45 15.00 -17.20
CA ALA A 53 -0.23 16.23 -16.44
C ALA A 53 0.05 15.98 -14.96
N LYS A 54 -0.55 14.96 -14.34
CA LYS A 54 -0.33 14.63 -12.92
C LYS A 54 1.09 14.09 -12.69
N VAL A 55 1.56 13.20 -13.56
CA VAL A 55 2.92 12.67 -13.50
C VAL A 55 3.95 13.78 -13.67
N HIS A 56 3.74 14.67 -14.65
CA HIS A 56 4.60 15.84 -14.86
C HIS A 56 4.61 16.80 -13.67
N TYR A 57 3.43 17.08 -13.09
CA TYR A 57 3.31 17.93 -11.91
C TYR A 57 4.11 17.37 -10.72
N VAL A 58 3.95 16.08 -10.39
CA VAL A 58 4.70 15.45 -9.29
C VAL A 58 6.20 15.48 -9.55
N ARG A 59 6.64 15.21 -10.78
CA ARG A 59 8.07 15.29 -11.15
C ARG A 59 8.61 16.71 -11.01
N GLN A 60 7.81 17.72 -11.36
CA GLN A 60 8.18 19.12 -11.18
C GLN A 60 8.32 19.46 -9.68
N MET A 61 7.39 19.00 -8.84
CA MET A 61 7.51 19.19 -7.39
C MET A 61 8.78 18.54 -6.80
N VAL A 62 9.15 17.34 -7.28
CA VAL A 62 10.44 16.72 -6.89
C VAL A 62 11.63 17.57 -7.35
N HIS A 63 11.61 18.04 -8.60
CA HIS A 63 12.67 18.87 -9.16
C HIS A 63 12.84 20.20 -8.39
N ASP A 64 11.74 20.83 -8.01
CA ASP A 64 11.72 22.12 -7.31
C ASP A 64 11.98 21.99 -5.81
N GLY A 65 12.13 20.76 -5.30
CA GLY A 65 12.39 20.48 -3.89
C GLY A 65 11.16 20.57 -2.99
N HIS A 66 9.96 20.59 -3.58
CA HIS A 66 8.69 20.49 -2.85
C HIS A 66 8.40 19.04 -2.44
N LEU A 67 8.81 18.06 -3.23
CA LEU A 67 8.79 16.64 -2.85
C LEU A 67 10.19 16.10 -2.56
N ALA A 68 10.29 15.10 -1.69
CA ALA A 68 11.55 14.42 -1.44
C ALA A 68 12.11 13.77 -2.73
N PRO A 69 13.44 13.79 -2.95
CA PRO A 69 14.06 13.27 -4.16
C PRO A 69 13.90 11.76 -4.36
N THR A 70 13.51 11.04 -3.30
CA THR A 70 13.22 9.60 -3.32
C THR A 70 11.81 9.27 -3.79
N VAL A 71 10.94 10.28 -3.97
CA VAL A 71 9.59 10.10 -4.52
C VAL A 71 9.66 10.09 -6.04
N HIS A 72 9.07 9.07 -6.64
CA HIS A 72 9.03 8.87 -8.08
C HIS A 72 7.60 8.75 -8.57
N ALA A 73 7.23 9.57 -9.56
CA ALA A 73 6.02 9.37 -10.34
C ALA A 73 6.34 8.49 -11.55
N LEU A 74 5.71 7.33 -11.65
CA LEU A 74 5.92 6.43 -12.78
C LEU A 74 5.17 6.90 -14.02
N ASP A 75 5.73 6.62 -15.19
CA ASP A 75 5.02 6.82 -16.45
C ASP A 75 3.75 5.97 -16.44
N SER A 76 2.61 6.62 -16.68
CA SER A 76 1.29 6.01 -16.61
C SER A 76 0.33 6.76 -17.53
N LEU A 77 -0.65 6.05 -18.07
CA LEU A 77 -1.68 6.67 -18.90
C LEU A 77 -2.58 7.58 -18.04
N PRO A 78 -3.01 8.75 -18.55
CA PRO A 78 -4.03 9.54 -17.87
C PRO A 78 -5.33 8.74 -17.67
N PRO A 79 -6.06 8.92 -16.54
CA PRO A 79 -5.79 9.86 -15.45
C PRO A 79 -4.97 9.26 -14.28
N THR A 80 -4.40 8.06 -14.48
CA THR A 80 -3.68 7.31 -13.45
C THR A 80 -2.45 8.07 -12.99
N LEU A 81 -2.18 8.04 -11.69
CA LEU A 81 -0.93 8.49 -11.11
C LEU A 81 -0.42 7.36 -10.21
N ILE A 82 0.83 6.96 -10.43
CA ILE A 82 1.50 5.94 -9.61
C ILE A 82 2.70 6.60 -8.95
N LEU A 83 2.70 6.62 -7.62
CA LEU A 83 3.80 7.11 -6.81
C LEU A 83 4.59 5.93 -6.26
N GLN A 84 5.91 6.07 -6.20
CA GLN A 84 6.79 5.12 -5.57
C GLN A 84 7.83 5.82 -4.71
N PHE A 85 8.12 5.26 -3.55
CA PHE A 85 9.24 5.68 -2.71
C PHE A 85 9.72 4.52 -1.82
N PRO A 86 11.01 4.47 -1.48
CA PRO A 86 11.55 3.43 -0.62
C PRO A 86 11.29 3.73 0.86
N LEU A 87 11.20 2.67 1.67
CA LEU A 87 11.56 2.77 3.10
C LEU A 87 12.90 2.09 3.32
N VAL A 88 13.71 2.67 4.19
CA VAL A 88 15.05 2.21 4.53
C VAL A 88 15.14 1.77 6.00
N PRO A 89 16.07 0.87 6.34
CA PRO A 89 16.27 0.42 7.72
C PRO A 89 16.61 1.57 8.66
N SER A 90 15.84 1.70 9.74
CA SER A 90 16.14 2.56 10.88
C SER A 90 16.62 1.72 12.07
N GLY A 91 15.73 1.30 12.96
CA GLY A 91 16.09 0.56 14.18
C GLY A 91 16.65 -0.84 13.94
N ILE A 92 16.39 -1.43 12.77
CA ILE A 92 16.93 -2.75 12.41
C ILE A 92 18.24 -2.69 11.63
N LYS A 93 18.73 -1.49 11.25
CA LYS A 93 19.84 -1.31 10.29
C LYS A 93 21.11 -2.08 10.66
N ALA A 94 21.42 -2.19 11.95
CA ALA A 94 22.62 -2.89 12.41
C ALA A 94 22.52 -4.41 12.21
N SER A 95 21.35 -5.00 12.44
CA SER A 95 21.12 -6.45 12.35
C SER A 95 20.66 -6.90 10.96
N PHE A 96 19.99 -6.01 10.22
CA PHE A 96 19.41 -6.25 8.90
C PHE A 96 19.79 -5.11 7.94
N PRO A 97 21.08 -4.97 7.58
CA PRO A 97 21.57 -3.85 6.77
C PRO A 97 21.03 -3.86 5.33
N ASN A 98 20.59 -5.02 4.85
CA ASN A 98 20.06 -5.22 3.49
C ASN A 98 18.53 -5.18 3.44
N ALA A 99 17.86 -4.97 4.58
CA ALA A 99 16.42 -4.79 4.61
C ALA A 99 16.03 -3.59 3.74
N LYS A 100 14.92 -3.74 3.01
CA LYS A 100 14.41 -2.70 2.12
C LYS A 100 12.90 -2.83 2.00
N ALA A 101 12.24 -1.70 1.79
CA ALA A 101 10.85 -1.69 1.38
C ALA A 101 10.64 -0.76 0.18
N LEU A 102 9.64 -1.07 -0.63
CA LEU A 102 9.13 -0.19 -1.67
C LEU A 102 7.64 0.04 -1.42
N VAL A 103 7.26 1.30 -1.33
CA VAL A 103 5.86 1.71 -1.28
C VAL A 103 5.43 2.09 -2.69
N THR A 104 4.32 1.53 -3.14
CA THR A 104 3.67 1.89 -4.40
C THR A 104 2.26 2.37 -4.11
N ILE A 105 1.90 3.56 -4.58
CA ILE A 105 0.56 4.12 -4.43
C ILE A 105 -0.04 4.33 -5.80
N VAL A 106 -1.11 3.60 -6.11
CA VAL A 106 -1.98 3.89 -7.26
C VAL A 106 -3.05 4.85 -6.79
N VAL A 107 -2.91 6.11 -7.21
CA VAL A 107 -3.80 7.19 -6.81
C VAL A 107 -5.14 7.07 -7.56
N GLY A 108 -6.21 6.99 -6.78
CA GLY A 108 -7.57 6.94 -7.24
C GLY A 108 -8.01 8.19 -8.01
N SER A 109 -9.05 8.03 -8.82
CA SER A 109 -9.72 9.15 -9.51
C SER A 109 -10.89 9.61 -8.64
N HIS A 110 -11.00 10.92 -8.41
CA HIS A 110 -12.13 11.50 -7.64
C HIS A 110 -13.51 11.07 -8.17
N ASN A 111 -13.62 10.83 -9.49
CA ASN A 111 -14.89 10.49 -10.14
C ASN A 111 -15.20 8.99 -10.14
N ASP A 112 -14.20 8.12 -9.99
CA ASP A 112 -14.34 6.67 -10.21
C ASP A 112 -14.06 5.86 -8.95
N SER A 113 -12.98 6.20 -8.23
CA SER A 113 -12.57 5.56 -6.99
C SER A 113 -11.70 6.55 -6.22
N PRO A 114 -12.24 7.26 -5.22
CA PRO A 114 -11.48 8.27 -4.49
C PRO A 114 -10.39 7.67 -3.59
N SER A 115 -10.46 6.38 -3.29
CA SER A 115 -9.44 5.66 -2.52
C SER A 115 -8.20 5.38 -3.36
N HIS A 116 -7.04 5.41 -2.73
CA HIS A 116 -5.78 4.99 -3.32
C HIS A 116 -5.51 3.54 -2.92
N THR A 117 -4.90 2.77 -3.81
CA THR A 117 -4.36 1.45 -3.46
C THR A 117 -2.90 1.61 -3.09
N VAL A 118 -2.54 1.20 -1.88
CA VAL A 118 -1.17 1.23 -1.37
C VAL A 118 -0.66 -0.19 -1.25
N THR A 119 0.47 -0.45 -1.88
CA THR A 119 1.24 -1.69 -1.74
C THR A 119 2.54 -1.37 -1.01
N VAL A 120 2.83 -2.11 0.05
CA VAL A 120 4.12 -2.07 0.74
C VAL A 120 4.79 -3.41 0.57
N ASP A 121 5.85 -3.45 -0.21
CA ASP A 121 6.67 -4.64 -0.49
C ASP A 121 7.95 -4.58 0.31
N VAL A 122 8.30 -5.66 1.03
CA VAL A 122 9.52 -5.73 1.83
C VAL A 122 10.39 -6.92 1.47
N GLN A 123 11.70 -6.77 1.64
CA GLN A 123 12.69 -7.81 1.37
C GLN A 123 13.82 -7.75 2.41
N ASN A 124 14.43 -8.91 2.69
CA ASN A 124 15.51 -9.08 3.66
C ASN A 124 15.17 -8.55 5.07
N MET A 125 13.89 -8.53 5.41
CA MET A 125 13.41 -8.15 6.74
C MET A 125 13.63 -9.31 7.74
N PRO A 126 13.56 -9.04 9.06
CA PRO A 126 13.44 -10.10 10.06
C PRO A 126 12.32 -11.07 9.70
N PRO A 127 12.58 -12.39 9.61
CA PRO A 127 11.59 -13.35 9.12
C PRO A 127 10.52 -13.69 10.16
N ASN A 128 9.29 -13.94 9.72
CA ASN A 128 8.12 -14.30 10.54
C ASN A 128 7.77 -13.25 11.62
N ILE A 129 7.93 -11.98 11.28
CA ILE A 129 7.64 -10.85 12.15
C ILE A 129 6.53 -10.00 11.53
N THR A 130 5.59 -9.58 12.37
CA THR A 130 4.60 -8.57 12.01
C THR A 130 5.12 -7.17 12.35
N PHE A 131 5.02 -6.30 11.36
CA PHE A 131 5.28 -4.88 11.48
C PHE A 131 3.99 -4.10 11.25
N THR A 132 3.82 -3.02 11.99
CA THR A 132 2.72 -2.09 11.82
C THR A 132 3.18 -0.88 11.03
N ILE A 133 2.38 -0.48 10.05
CA ILE A 133 2.60 0.63 9.14
C ILE A 133 1.82 1.85 9.63
N PHE A 134 2.50 2.99 9.70
CA PHE A 134 1.91 4.27 10.08
C PHE A 134 2.17 5.34 9.02
N PHE A 135 1.20 6.24 8.87
CA PHE A 135 1.49 7.60 8.43
C PHE A 135 1.90 8.46 9.62
N ILE A 136 2.90 9.32 9.43
CA ILE A 136 3.51 10.11 10.50
C ILE A 136 3.76 11.56 10.05
N GLU A 137 3.67 12.49 10.99
CA GLU A 137 3.92 13.93 10.76
C GLU A 137 5.38 14.22 10.44
N LEU A 138 6.31 13.61 11.18
CA LEU A 138 7.75 13.79 11.00
C LEU A 138 8.42 12.45 10.77
N ALA A 139 9.30 12.37 9.79
CA ALA A 139 10.09 11.18 9.52
C ALA A 139 11.22 10.91 10.55
N ASN A 140 11.47 11.86 11.45
CA ASN A 140 12.42 11.75 12.56
C ASN A 140 11.75 11.80 13.94
N LYS A 141 12.44 11.26 14.95
CA LYS A 141 11.98 11.32 16.36
C LYS A 141 12.11 12.75 16.93
N PRO A 142 11.12 13.23 17.71
CA PRO A 142 9.80 12.65 17.94
C PRO A 142 8.88 12.82 16.71
N PHE A 143 8.17 11.76 16.32
CA PHE A 143 7.43 11.66 15.04
C PHE A 143 6.14 12.48 14.96
N GLY A 144 5.80 13.19 16.03
CA GLY A 144 4.56 13.96 16.12
C GLY A 144 3.31 13.08 16.09
N ASN A 145 2.35 13.49 15.27
CA ASN A 145 1.08 12.80 15.09
C ASN A 145 1.22 11.60 14.14
N VAL A 146 0.41 10.56 14.35
CA VAL A 146 0.47 9.34 13.55
C VAL A 146 -0.92 8.74 13.31
N GLU A 147 -1.07 8.01 12.21
CA GLU A 147 -2.23 7.19 11.88
C GLU A 147 -1.79 5.75 11.62
N TYR A 148 -2.37 4.78 12.34
CA TYR A 148 -2.22 3.35 12.02
C TYR A 148 -2.98 3.07 10.72
N VAL A 149 -2.33 2.48 9.72
CA VAL A 149 -2.98 2.22 8.42
C VAL A 149 -3.03 0.75 8.03
N ALA A 150 -2.07 -0.08 8.46
CA ALA A 150 -2.02 -1.49 8.12
C ALA A 150 -0.99 -2.26 8.98
N ASP A 151 -1.06 -3.58 8.91
CA ASP A 151 0.04 -4.47 9.31
C ASP A 151 0.65 -5.17 8.08
N LEU A 152 1.91 -5.60 8.21
CA LEU A 152 2.63 -6.43 7.27
C LEU A 152 3.34 -7.54 8.03
N THR A 153 3.04 -8.80 7.70
CA THR A 153 3.76 -9.96 8.24
C THR A 153 4.75 -10.49 7.20
N THR A 154 6.00 -10.61 7.61
CA THR A 154 7.07 -11.19 6.79
C THR A 154 7.02 -12.71 6.81
N GLN A 155 7.41 -13.32 5.71
CA GLN A 155 7.57 -14.76 5.54
C GLN A 155 8.91 -15.25 6.10
N GLY A 156 9.13 -16.57 6.07
CA GLY A 156 10.34 -17.20 6.59
C GLY A 156 11.64 -16.80 5.88
N ASP A 157 11.57 -16.25 4.68
CA ASP A 157 12.71 -15.73 3.92
C ASP A 157 12.93 -14.21 4.10
N GLY A 158 12.09 -13.55 4.92
CA GLY A 158 12.16 -12.11 5.15
C GLY A 158 11.50 -11.25 4.06
N SER A 159 10.77 -11.85 3.13
CA SER A 159 9.89 -11.14 2.18
C SER A 159 8.51 -10.88 2.79
N GLY A 160 7.77 -9.91 2.28
CA GLY A 160 6.38 -9.67 2.70
C GLY A 160 5.71 -8.60 1.87
N GLU A 161 4.38 -8.62 1.85
CA GLU A 161 3.55 -7.66 1.12
C GLU A 161 2.33 -7.30 1.98
N SER A 162 1.92 -6.04 1.94
CA SER A 162 0.63 -5.60 2.44
C SER A 162 -0.02 -4.66 1.42
N ILE A 163 -1.31 -4.89 1.14
CA ILE A 163 -2.11 -4.09 0.21
C ILE A 163 -3.33 -3.57 0.96
N PHE A 164 -3.54 -2.27 0.92
CA PHE A 164 -4.65 -1.62 1.60
C PHE A 164 -5.16 -0.40 0.83
N GLN A 165 -6.37 0.05 1.16
CA GLN A 165 -7.02 1.18 0.49
C GLN A 165 -7.29 2.32 1.46
N LEU A 166 -6.82 3.52 1.13
CA LEU A 166 -7.11 4.75 1.85
C LEU A 166 -6.84 5.99 0.99
N ILE A 167 -7.18 7.17 1.50
CA ILE A 167 -6.81 8.45 0.87
C ILE A 167 -5.45 8.88 1.44
N THR A 168 -4.37 8.72 0.67
CA THR A 168 -3.01 8.97 1.17
C THR A 168 -2.55 10.42 1.03
N THR A 169 -3.08 11.18 0.07
CA THR A 169 -2.59 12.54 -0.23
C THR A 169 -3.31 13.62 0.57
N LEU A 170 -4.22 13.23 1.45
CA LEU A 170 -5.01 14.12 2.31
C LEU A 170 -5.07 13.58 3.74
N ALA A 171 -4.10 12.76 4.14
CA ALA A 171 -4.03 12.25 5.51
C ALA A 171 -3.65 13.40 6.46
N PHE A 172 -4.47 13.64 7.48
CA PHE A 172 -4.21 14.67 8.49
C PHE A 172 -4.65 14.20 9.87
N ALA A 173 -3.97 14.70 10.90
CA ALA A 173 -4.38 14.61 12.29
C ALA A 173 -4.98 15.94 12.73
N MET A 174 -6.24 15.91 13.19
CA MET A 174 -6.90 17.11 13.74
C MET A 174 -6.40 17.40 15.16
N ASP A 175 -5.96 18.64 15.41
CA ASP A 175 -5.83 19.14 16.78
C ASP A 175 -7.11 19.84 17.25
N ALA A 176 -7.87 19.17 18.11
CA ALA A 176 -9.11 19.70 18.68
C ALA A 176 -8.93 20.28 20.09
N ARG A 177 -7.71 20.61 20.54
CA ARG A 177 -7.47 21.19 21.88
C ARG A 177 -8.05 22.59 22.04
N ASN A 178 -8.18 23.34 20.95
CA ASN A 178 -8.86 24.64 20.90
C ASN A 178 -9.85 24.65 19.72
N PRO A 179 -10.92 23.82 19.78
CA PRO A 179 -11.83 23.72 18.66
C PRO A 179 -12.62 25.02 18.58
N GLY A 180 -12.37 25.82 17.55
CA GLY A 180 -13.22 26.96 17.22
C GLY A 180 -14.64 26.51 16.84
N THR A 181 -15.52 27.45 16.56
CA THR A 181 -16.83 27.13 15.97
C THR A 181 -16.68 26.98 14.46
N SER A 182 -16.85 25.76 13.94
CA SER A 182 -17.09 25.55 12.50
C SER A 182 -18.46 26.13 12.17
N GLN A 183 -18.57 26.91 11.10
CA GLN A 183 -19.87 27.29 10.56
C GLN A 183 -20.23 26.23 9.52
N ASP A 184 -21.46 25.70 9.55
CA ASP A 184 -21.98 24.92 8.44
C ASP A 184 -21.90 25.81 7.19
N ASN A 185 -21.06 25.45 6.21
CA ASN A 185 -20.68 26.20 5.00
C ASN A 185 -19.46 27.14 5.08
N ALA A 186 -18.68 27.14 6.16
CA ALA A 186 -17.33 27.73 6.14
C ALA A 186 -16.35 26.85 6.91
N GLU A 187 -15.27 26.45 6.24
CA GLU A 187 -14.13 25.81 6.90
C GLU A 187 -13.65 26.75 8.02
N GLY A 188 -13.70 26.27 9.28
CA GLY A 188 -12.96 26.93 10.35
C GLY A 188 -11.46 26.88 10.04
N LEU A 189 -10.65 27.67 10.74
CA LEU A 189 -9.19 27.47 10.70
C LEU A 189 -8.89 26.08 11.26
N THR A 190 -8.76 25.10 10.37
CA THR A 190 -8.33 23.75 10.72
C THR A 190 -6.86 23.84 11.12
N SER A 191 -6.56 23.48 12.37
CA SER A 191 -5.19 23.26 12.85
C SER A 191 -4.81 21.78 12.65
N GLY A 192 -5.11 21.25 11.46
CA GLY A 192 -4.71 19.91 11.07
C GLY A 192 -3.22 19.82 10.82
N ILE A 193 -2.63 18.68 11.17
CA ILE A 193 -1.24 18.35 10.92
C ILE A 193 -1.23 17.29 9.81
N ASN A 194 -0.60 17.59 8.67
CA ASN A 194 -0.49 16.62 7.59
C ASN A 194 0.39 15.44 8.02
N LEU A 195 0.02 14.24 7.59
CA LEU A 195 0.77 13.01 7.84
C LEU A 195 1.49 12.60 6.53
N GLU A 196 2.60 13.26 6.25
CA GLU A 196 3.27 13.21 4.93
C GLU A 196 4.31 12.11 4.80
N HIS A 197 4.64 11.43 5.89
CA HIS A 197 5.68 10.41 5.95
C HIS A 197 5.10 9.02 6.25
N MET A 198 5.87 7.98 5.91
CA MET A 198 5.51 6.60 6.25
C MET A 198 6.64 5.91 7.03
N GLY A 199 6.28 5.10 8.01
CA GLY A 199 7.23 4.21 8.69
C GLY A 199 6.61 2.88 9.11
N MET A 200 7.48 1.93 9.48
CA MET A 200 7.09 0.63 10.00
C MET A 200 7.71 0.36 11.36
N TRP A 201 6.93 -0.19 12.29
CA TRP A 201 7.34 -0.54 13.65
C TRP A 201 7.14 -2.02 13.89
N PHE A 202 7.93 -2.62 14.78
CA PHE A 202 7.59 -3.95 15.29
C PHE A 202 6.23 -3.88 16.00
N SER A 203 5.29 -4.74 15.61
CA SER A 203 3.97 -4.83 16.27
C SER A 203 4.06 -5.45 17.68
N SER A 204 5.20 -6.07 18.02
CA SER A 204 5.47 -6.66 19.33
C SER A 204 6.88 -6.30 19.84
N LEU A 205 6.94 -5.95 21.13
CA LEU A 205 8.15 -5.70 21.88
C LEU A 205 8.93 -6.99 22.07
N GLN A 206 8.25 -8.11 22.32
CA GLN A 206 8.89 -9.41 22.48
C GLN A 206 9.57 -9.83 21.17
N ASP A 207 8.90 -9.62 20.04
CA ASP A 207 9.50 -9.87 18.73
C ASP A 207 10.69 -8.95 18.48
N ALA A 208 10.58 -7.66 18.79
CA ALA A 208 11.71 -6.73 18.69
C ALA A 208 12.89 -7.15 19.57
N GLN A 209 12.65 -7.52 20.83
CA GLN A 209 13.68 -7.98 21.78
C GLN A 209 14.39 -9.22 21.26
N LYS A 210 13.64 -10.18 20.70
CA LYS A 210 14.18 -11.39 20.10
C LYS A 210 15.01 -11.08 18.84
N VAL A 211 14.46 -10.32 17.91
CA VAL A 211 15.08 -9.99 16.61
C VAL A 211 16.34 -9.13 16.79
N LEU A 212 16.30 -8.17 17.71
CA LEU A 212 17.42 -7.27 17.99
C LEU A 212 18.36 -7.81 19.07
N ASN A 213 18.10 -9.03 19.57
CA ASN A 213 18.84 -9.66 20.66
C ASN A 213 19.07 -8.72 21.87
N ASN A 214 18.01 -8.02 22.28
CA ASN A 214 18.07 -7.00 23.33
C ASN A 214 16.83 -7.02 24.23
N ASN A 215 16.87 -7.79 25.31
CA ASN A 215 15.80 -7.88 26.31
C ASN A 215 15.59 -6.61 27.15
N SER A 216 16.48 -5.60 27.03
CA SER A 216 16.33 -4.33 27.72
C SER A 216 15.48 -3.32 26.95
N LEU A 217 15.14 -3.60 25.68
CA LEU A 217 14.26 -2.75 24.89
C LEU A 217 12.96 -2.49 25.62
N LYS A 218 12.49 -1.25 25.50
CA LYS A 218 11.20 -0.80 26.00
C LYS A 218 10.27 -0.62 24.82
N GLY A 219 9.00 -0.96 25.04
CA GLY A 219 7.98 -0.77 24.02
C GLY A 219 7.73 0.71 23.78
N THR A 220 7.02 0.98 22.69
CA THR A 220 6.65 2.33 22.27
C THR A 220 5.18 2.57 22.58
N ILE A 221 4.83 3.82 22.89
CA ILE A 221 3.46 4.22 23.24
C ILE A 221 2.50 4.23 22.04
N PHE A 222 2.96 3.84 20.84
CA PHE A 222 2.38 4.25 19.56
C PHE A 222 1.36 3.27 18.94
N ASP A 223 1.11 2.10 19.53
CA ASP A 223 0.24 1.08 18.91
C ASP A 223 -1.17 0.99 19.46
N GLY A 224 -1.56 1.88 20.39
CA GLY A 224 -2.92 1.95 20.93
C GLY A 224 -3.39 0.69 21.70
N GLY A 225 -2.50 -0.27 21.98
CA GLY A 225 -2.85 -1.52 22.67
C GLY A 225 -2.96 -1.38 24.19
N ASN A 226 -3.63 -2.35 24.84
CA ASN A 226 -3.71 -2.49 26.30
C ASN A 226 -3.10 -3.83 26.78
N PRO A 227 -2.19 -3.87 27.78
CA PRO A 227 -1.59 -2.79 28.59
C PRO A 227 -0.40 -2.03 27.95
N PRO A 228 -0.19 -0.74 28.26
CA PRO A 228 0.64 0.18 27.46
C PRO A 228 2.04 -0.38 27.10
N LEU A 229 2.50 -0.07 25.89
CA LEU A 229 3.84 -0.37 25.33
C LEU A 229 4.01 -1.77 24.66
N HIS A 230 3.10 -2.21 23.76
CA HIS A 230 3.32 -3.49 23.07
C HIS A 230 4.22 -3.41 21.87
N ALA A 231 4.26 -2.30 21.13
CA ALA A 231 5.08 -2.21 19.92
C ALA A 231 6.56 -2.03 20.25
N GLY A 232 7.43 -2.63 19.44
CA GLY A 232 8.87 -2.39 19.50
C GLY A 232 9.29 -1.05 18.86
N PRO A 233 10.59 -0.82 18.65
CA PRO A 233 11.07 0.39 17.99
C PRO A 233 10.68 0.42 16.50
N GLN A 234 10.81 1.60 15.88
CA GLN A 234 10.70 1.74 14.44
C GLN A 234 11.74 0.83 13.75
N ALA A 235 11.27 0.05 12.78
CA ALA A 235 12.10 -0.81 11.94
C ALA A 235 12.52 -0.10 10.66
N MET A 236 11.59 0.57 9.98
CA MET A 236 11.82 1.24 8.69
C MET A 236 11.26 2.66 8.69
N THR A 237 11.90 3.54 7.94
CA THR A 237 11.51 4.95 7.75
C THR A 237 11.67 5.34 6.27
N ASP A 238 10.90 6.29 5.78
CA ASP A 238 11.16 6.91 4.47
C ASP A 238 12.44 7.78 4.45
N GLY A 239 13.03 8.03 5.62
CA GLY A 239 14.35 8.66 5.77
C GLY A 239 14.36 10.16 5.48
N GLN A 240 13.19 10.78 5.36
CA GLN A 240 13.09 12.19 5.03
C GLN A 240 13.37 13.05 6.28
N THR A 241 13.96 14.24 6.11
CA THR A 241 14.40 15.08 7.25
C THR A 241 13.56 16.35 7.44
N ALA A 242 12.54 16.56 6.62
CA ALA A 242 11.63 17.70 6.69
C ALA A 242 10.27 17.33 6.06
N PRO A 243 9.15 17.93 6.54
CA PRO A 243 7.84 17.74 5.94
C PRO A 243 7.83 18.19 4.47
N VAL A 244 6.96 17.57 3.71
CA VAL A 244 6.83 17.69 2.28
C VAL A 244 5.51 18.40 1.98
N PHE A 245 5.56 19.74 2.01
CA PHE A 245 4.42 20.63 1.80
C PHE A 245 3.86 20.61 0.38
#